data_AF-A0A833EPG2-F1
#
_entry.id   AF-A0A833EPG2-F1
#
_cell.length_a   1.000
_cell.length_b   1.000
_cell.length_c   1.000
_cell.angle_alpha   90.00
_cell.angle_beta   90.00
_cell.angle_gamma   90.00
#
_symmetry.space_group_name_H-M   'P 1'
#
loop_
_entity.id
_entity.type
_entity.pdbx_description
1 polymer ?
#
loop_
_entity_poly.entity_id
_entity_poly.type
_entity_poly.pdbx_seq_one_letter_code
_entity_poly.pdbx_strand_id
1 'polypeptide(L)'
;MQNRKIRKDQQNHVTDKRLYATAFILLAFAGVLALRLLYIQGIQNSKYSADALHQYLIKIPREGERGIIYDRQMRNLVINESCVSIGLDKSRMNASARLYARKLTRYLTRSEQWIYNRIHKVS
;
A
#
# COMPACT_ATOMS: atom_id res chain seq x y z
N MET A 1 -37.24 -36.40 43.43
CA MET A 1 -37.00 -35.44 42.34
C MET A 1 -35.84 -34.44 42.59
N GLN A 2 -35.53 -34.07 43.85
CA GLN A 2 -34.46 -33.10 44.18
C GLN A 2 -33.05 -33.50 43.72
N ASN A 3 -32.64 -34.76 43.85
CA ASN A 3 -31.29 -35.21 43.46
C ASN A 3 -30.96 -35.05 41.95
N ARG A 4 -31.97 -34.98 41.08
CA ARG A 4 -31.75 -34.71 39.64
C ARG A 4 -31.53 -33.22 39.35
N LYS A 5 -32.07 -32.30 40.16
CA LYS A 5 -31.84 -30.85 40.00
C LYS A 5 -30.42 -30.48 40.44
N ILE A 6 -29.98 -30.95 41.60
CA ILE A 6 -28.64 -30.67 42.16
C ILE A 6 -27.52 -31.11 41.19
N ARG A 7 -27.67 -32.28 40.55
CA ARG A 7 -26.72 -32.76 39.54
C ARG A 7 -26.71 -31.90 38.28
N LYS A 8 -27.86 -31.42 37.81
CA LYS A 8 -27.95 -30.52 36.65
C LYS A 8 -27.33 -29.17 36.94
N ASP A 9 -27.56 -28.60 38.13
CA ASP A 9 -26.97 -27.32 38.53
C ASP A 9 -25.45 -27.41 38.67
N GLN A 10 -24.93 -28.51 39.22
CA GLN A 10 -23.49 -28.80 39.25
C GLN A 10 -22.90 -28.99 37.83
N GLN A 11 -23.61 -29.66 36.92
CA GLN A 11 -23.17 -29.83 35.53
C GLN A 11 -23.15 -28.50 34.76
N ASN A 12 -24.17 -27.66 34.94
CA ASN A 12 -24.26 -26.33 34.33
C ASN A 12 -23.11 -25.45 34.81
N HIS A 13 -22.84 -25.40 36.13
CA HIS A 13 -21.72 -24.62 36.67
C HIS A 13 -20.35 -25.05 36.15
N VAL A 14 -20.12 -26.34 35.90
CA VAL A 14 -18.85 -26.83 35.32
C VAL A 14 -18.74 -26.46 33.83
N THR A 15 -19.87 -26.52 33.11
CA THR A 15 -19.93 -26.17 31.68
C THR A 15 -19.73 -24.66 31.48
N ASP A 16 -20.36 -23.84 32.33
CA ASP A 16 -20.25 -22.38 32.32
C ASP A 16 -18.83 -21.94 32.69
N LYS A 17 -18.19 -22.55 33.69
CA LYS A 17 -16.79 -22.25 34.05
C LYS A 17 -15.83 -22.51 32.89
N ARG A 18 -16.02 -23.61 32.16
CA ARG A 18 -15.21 -23.93 30.97
C ARG A 18 -15.48 -22.94 29.85
N LEU A 19 -16.74 -22.58 29.61
CA LEU A 19 -17.11 -21.57 28.62
C LEU A 19 -16.47 -20.21 28.91
N TYR A 20 -16.55 -19.74 30.15
CA TYR A 20 -15.91 -18.48 30.55
C TYR A 20 -14.39 -18.54 30.47
N ALA A 21 -13.77 -19.66 30.83
CA ALA A 21 -12.32 -19.84 30.68
C ALA A 21 -11.89 -19.78 29.21
N THR A 22 -12.60 -20.50 28.31
CA THR A 22 -12.31 -20.46 26.86
C THR A 22 -12.57 -19.08 26.27
N ALA A 23 -13.66 -18.41 26.66
CA ALA A 23 -13.94 -17.04 26.23
C ALA A 23 -12.86 -16.06 26.69
N PHE A 24 -12.39 -16.19 27.94
CA PHE A 24 -11.30 -15.36 28.46
C PHE A 24 -9.99 -15.58 27.71
N ILE A 25 -9.63 -16.83 27.40
CA ILE A 25 -8.44 -17.15 26.60
C ILE A 25 -8.54 -16.54 25.20
N LEU A 26 -9.69 -16.66 24.54
CA LEU A 26 -9.93 -16.06 23.23
C LEU A 26 -9.85 -14.52 23.29
N LEU A 27 -10.42 -13.92 24.33
CA LEU A 27 -10.36 -12.47 24.53
C LEU A 27 -8.91 -12.00 24.74
N ALA A 28 -8.15 -12.71 25.58
CA ALA A 28 -6.74 -12.41 25.82
C ALA A 28 -5.92 -12.52 24.53
N PHE A 29 -6.15 -13.58 23.74
CA PHE A 29 -5.51 -13.76 22.44
C PHE A 29 -5.85 -12.63 21.47
N ALA A 30 -7.13 -12.26 21.35
CA ALA A 30 -7.57 -11.12 20.55
C ALA A 30 -6.92 -9.80 21.03
N GLY A 31 -6.78 -9.61 22.34
CA GLY A 31 -6.09 -8.45 22.92
C GLY A 31 -4.62 -8.37 22.52
N VAL A 32 -3.90 -9.50 22.52
CA VAL A 32 -2.50 -9.55 22.05
C VAL A 32 -2.40 -9.19 20.58
N LEU A 33 -3.32 -9.68 19.74
CA LEU A 33 -3.37 -9.31 18.32
C LEU A 33 -3.68 -7.83 18.11
N ALA A 34 -4.60 -7.26 18.88
CA ALA A 34 -4.92 -5.84 18.84
C ALA A 34 -3.70 -4.98 19.22
N LEU A 35 -2.99 -5.34 20.29
CA LEU A 35 -1.74 -4.66 20.69
C LEU A 35 -0.67 -4.78 19.61
N ARG A 36 -0.53 -5.94 18.97
CA ARG A 36 0.40 -6.14 17.85
C ARG A 36 0.05 -5.25 16.66
N LEU A 37 -1.24 -5.13 16.35
CA LEU A 37 -1.72 -4.24 15.28
C LEU A 37 -1.45 -2.78 15.60
N LEU A 38 -1.74 -2.33 16.83
CA LEU A 38 -1.43 -0.98 17.27
C LEU A 38 0.07 -0.67 17.20
N TYR A 39 0.91 -1.64 17.56
CA TYR A 39 2.36 -1.50 17.42
C TYR A 39 2.79 -1.31 15.95
N ILE A 40 2.24 -2.11 15.04
CA ILE A 40 2.52 -2.01 13.60
C ILE A 40 2.01 -0.68 13.03
N GLN A 41 0.77 -0.31 13.34
CA GLN A 41 0.08 0.87 12.78
C GLN A 41 0.50 2.20 13.42
N GLY A 42 0.95 2.20 14.68
CA GLY A 42 1.39 3.39 15.40
C GLY A 42 2.88 3.62 15.27
N ILE A 43 3.69 2.60 15.58
CA ILE A 43 5.15 2.75 15.66
C ILE A 43 5.82 2.47 14.31
N GLN A 44 5.40 1.40 13.61
CA GLN A 44 6.03 0.99 12.36
C GLN A 44 5.39 1.58 11.10
N ASN A 45 4.41 2.46 11.24
CA ASN A 45 3.69 3.07 10.12
C ASN A 45 4.62 3.72 9.11
N SER A 46 5.56 4.54 9.60
CA SER A 46 6.51 5.26 8.75
C SER A 46 7.38 4.29 7.93
N LYS A 47 7.86 3.22 8.58
CA LYS A 47 8.68 2.18 7.93
C LYS A 47 7.89 1.46 6.84
N TYR A 48 6.70 0.97 7.15
CA TYR A 48 5.89 0.23 6.18
C TYR A 48 5.37 1.13 5.05
N SER A 49 5.08 2.40 5.33
CA SER A 49 4.72 3.38 4.30
C SER A 49 5.88 3.69 3.35
N ALA A 50 7.11 3.71 3.86
CA ALA A 50 8.32 3.86 3.04
C ALA A 50 8.58 2.61 2.20
N ASP A 51 8.49 1.42 2.80
CA ASP A 51 8.68 0.15 2.10
C ASP A 51 7.64 -0.06 1.00
N ALA A 52 6.37 0.31 1.24
CA ALA A 52 5.32 0.29 0.23
C ALA A 52 5.61 1.26 -0.93
N LEU A 53 6.17 2.44 -0.64
CA LEU A 53 6.58 3.40 -1.67
C LEU A 53 7.74 2.85 -2.51
N HIS A 54 8.71 2.20 -1.87
CA HIS A 54 9.80 1.52 -2.59
C HIS A 54 9.30 0.36 -3.45
N GLN A 55 8.31 -0.40 -3.00
CA GLN A 55 7.68 -1.46 -3.79
C GLN A 55 6.88 -0.90 -4.97
N TYR A 56 6.17 0.20 -4.78
CA TYR A 56 5.45 0.87 -5.87
C TYR A 56 6.42 1.38 -6.95
N LEU A 57 7.60 1.84 -6.55
CA LEU A 57 8.67 2.26 -7.46
C LEU A 57 9.44 1.07 -8.06
N ILE A 58 8.73 0.00 -8.45
CA ILE A 58 9.27 -1.25 -9.00
C ILE A 58 10.51 -0.94 -9.86
N LYS A 59 11.68 -1.41 -9.41
CA LYS A 59 12.86 -1.50 -10.27
C LYS A 59 12.54 -2.53 -11.33
N ILE A 60 12.00 -2.05 -12.46
CA ILE A 60 11.84 -2.88 -13.65
C ILE A 60 13.25 -3.40 -13.96
N PRO A 61 13.50 -4.72 -13.92
CA PRO A 61 14.81 -5.24 -14.33
C PRO A 61 15.07 -4.71 -15.73
N ARG A 62 16.26 -4.17 -15.99
CA ARG A 62 16.60 -3.72 -17.34
C ARG A 62 16.47 -4.93 -18.26
N GLU A 63 15.41 -4.97 -19.06
CA GLU A 63 15.36 -5.85 -20.22
C GLU A 63 16.60 -5.54 -21.06
N GLY A 64 17.25 -6.57 -21.58
CA GLY A 64 18.41 -6.39 -22.45
C GLY A 64 18.04 -5.44 -23.59
N GLU A 65 18.87 -4.44 -23.83
CA GLU A 65 18.65 -3.49 -24.94
C GLU A 65 18.57 -4.28 -26.25
N ARG A 66 17.52 -4.05 -27.05
CA ARG A 66 17.40 -4.68 -28.38
C ARG A 66 18.56 -4.23 -29.28
N GLY A 67 19.00 -5.07 -30.21
CA GLY A 67 19.95 -4.65 -31.23
C GLY A 67 19.41 -3.47 -32.06
N ILE A 68 20.29 -2.54 -32.47
CA ILE A 68 19.93 -1.46 -33.38
C ILE A 68 19.58 -2.07 -34.74
N ILE A 69 18.45 -1.67 -35.32
CA ILE A 69 18.03 -2.09 -36.66
C ILE A 69 18.43 -1.01 -37.65
N TYR A 70 19.17 -1.39 -38.68
CA TYR A 70 19.61 -0.51 -39.76
C TYR A 70 18.86 -0.81 -41.06
N ASP A 71 18.65 0.22 -41.87
CA ASP A 71 18.30 0.06 -43.28
C ASP A 71 19.54 -0.33 -44.13
N ARG A 72 19.34 -0.70 -45.41
CA ARG A 72 20.41 -1.06 -46.36
C ARG A 72 21.47 0.02 -46.55
N GLN A 73 21.13 1.28 -46.28
CA GLN A 73 22.03 2.43 -46.30
C GLN A 73 22.69 2.72 -44.94
N MET A 74 22.66 1.78 -43.99
CA MET A 74 23.20 1.94 -42.62
C MET A 74 22.53 3.08 -41.83
N ARG A 75 21.28 3.40 -42.14
CA ARG A 75 20.48 4.38 -41.39
C ARG A 75 19.74 3.69 -40.25
N ASN A 76 19.78 4.27 -39.06
CA ASN A 76 19.06 3.74 -37.89
C ASN A 76 17.55 3.78 -38.14
N LEU A 77 16.88 2.62 -38.09
CA LEU A 77 15.42 2.49 -38.14
C LEU A 77 14.82 2.35 -36.74
N VAL A 78 15.49 1.62 -35.85
CA VAL A 78 15.05 1.40 -34.47
C VAL A 78 16.26 1.44 -33.54
N ILE A 79 16.17 2.28 -32.51
CA ILE A 79 17.16 2.44 -31.43
C ILE A 79 16.45 2.32 -30.08
N ASN A 80 17.18 1.90 -29.05
CA ASN A 80 16.67 2.00 -27.68
C ASN A 80 17.07 3.37 -27.12
N GLU A 81 16.10 4.07 -26.54
CA GLU A 81 16.36 5.30 -25.80
C GLU A 81 15.86 5.15 -24.38
N SER A 82 16.71 5.52 -23.41
CA SER A 82 16.33 5.56 -22.01
C SER A 82 15.28 6.65 -21.79
N CYS A 83 14.13 6.26 -21.24
CA CYS A 83 13.03 7.18 -20.95
C CYS A 83 12.91 7.39 -19.43
N VAL A 84 12.74 8.64 -19.01
CA VAL A 84 12.45 8.98 -17.61
C VAL A 84 10.96 9.26 -17.46
N SER A 85 10.26 8.44 -16.67
CA SER A 85 8.86 8.67 -16.30
C SER A 85 8.76 9.31 -14.93
N ILE A 86 8.02 10.42 -14.83
CA ILE A 86 7.75 11.10 -13.55
C ILE A 86 6.30 10.84 -13.15
N GLY A 87 6.11 10.20 -11.99
CA GLY A 87 4.80 9.97 -11.38
C GLY A 87 4.48 11.02 -10.30
N LEU A 88 3.21 11.39 -10.17
CA LEU A 88 2.71 12.31 -9.14
C LEU A 88 1.63 11.61 -8.32
N ASP A 89 1.81 11.58 -7.01
CA ASP A 89 0.81 11.10 -6.06
C ASP A 89 -0.04 12.28 -5.57
N LYS A 90 -1.32 12.28 -5.94
CA LYS A 90 -2.28 13.34 -5.56
C LYS A 90 -2.52 13.40 -4.06
N SER A 91 -2.48 12.26 -3.36
CA SER A 91 -2.79 12.18 -1.94
C SER A 91 -1.77 12.91 -1.06
N ARG A 92 -0.57 13.13 -1.58
CA ARG A 92 0.56 13.80 -0.89
C ARG A 92 0.71 15.28 -1.29
N MET A 93 -0.21 15.83 -2.07
CA MET A 93 -0.16 17.23 -2.50
C MET A 93 -0.81 18.15 -1.46
N ASN A 94 0.01 18.85 -0.68
CA ASN A 94 -0.46 19.77 0.36
C ASN A 94 -0.89 21.15 -0.19
N ALA A 95 -0.54 21.45 -1.44
CA ALA A 95 -0.74 22.76 -2.07
C ALA A 95 -1.54 22.65 -3.36
N SER A 96 -2.11 23.77 -3.81
CA SER A 96 -2.91 23.84 -5.03
C SER A 96 -2.17 23.21 -6.22
N ALA A 97 -2.84 22.34 -6.98
CA ALA A 97 -2.26 21.61 -8.11
C ALA A 97 -1.51 22.50 -9.13
N ARG A 98 -1.91 23.77 -9.21
CA ARG A 98 -1.26 24.79 -10.03
C ARG A 98 0.18 25.12 -9.62
N LEU A 99 0.48 25.12 -8.33
CA LEU A 99 1.85 25.34 -7.83
C LEU A 99 2.79 24.21 -8.24
N TYR A 100 2.29 22.98 -8.21
CA TYR A 100 3.04 21.82 -8.70
C TYR A 100 3.22 21.85 -10.21
N ALA A 101 2.18 22.21 -10.96
CA ALA A 101 2.29 22.39 -12.41
C ALA A 101 3.37 23.43 -12.77
N ARG A 102 3.40 24.58 -12.08
CA ARG A 102 4.41 25.63 -12.28
C ARG A 102 5.83 25.21 -11.88
N LYS A 103 5.98 24.30 -10.91
CA LYS A 103 7.30 23.72 -10.58
C LYS A 103 7.74 22.72 -11.65
N LEU A 104 6.80 21.93 -12.15
CA LEU A 104 7.03 20.88 -13.15
C LEU A 104 7.36 21.43 -14.54
N THR A 105 6.87 22.61 -14.91
CA THR A 105 7.26 23.27 -16.17
C THR A 105 8.75 23.57 -16.28
N ARG A 106 9.48 23.61 -15.15
CA ARG A 106 10.95 23.78 -15.17
C ARG A 106 11.68 22.54 -15.67
N TYR A 107 11.07 21.37 -15.53
CA TYR A 107 11.67 20.07 -15.88
C TYR A 107 11.01 19.45 -17.11
N LEU A 108 9.73 19.72 -17.33
CA LEU A 108 8.96 19.23 -18.45
C LEU A 108 8.84 20.34 -19.48
N THR A 109 9.23 20.06 -20.73
CA THR A 109 9.08 20.94 -21.90
C THR A 109 7.61 21.07 -22.35
N ARG A 110 6.67 21.19 -21.40
CA ARG A 110 5.22 21.26 -21.61
C ARG A 110 4.65 22.47 -20.88
N SER A 111 3.54 23.01 -21.39
CA SER A 111 2.90 24.19 -20.80
C SER A 111 2.25 23.88 -19.45
N GLU A 112 2.21 24.87 -18.55
CA GLU A 112 1.57 24.76 -17.22
C GLU A 112 0.13 24.25 -17.34
N GLN A 113 -0.62 24.78 -18.31
CA GLN A 113 -2.01 24.43 -18.55
C GLN A 113 -2.18 22.96 -18.94
N TRP A 114 -1.28 22.44 -19.78
CA TRP A 114 -1.30 21.03 -20.16
C TRP A 114 -1.03 20.13 -18.95
N ILE A 115 -0.04 20.49 -18.12
CA ILE A 115 0.32 19.74 -16.91
C ILE A 115 -0.82 19.79 -15.88
N TYR A 116 -1.40 20.97 -15.65
CA TYR A 116 -2.52 21.16 -14.74
C TYR A 116 -3.74 20.32 -15.16
N ASN A 117 -4.09 20.36 -16.44
CA ASN A 117 -5.17 19.55 -16.99
C ASN A 117 -4.88 18.05 -16.85
N ARG A 118 -3.62 17.63 -17.00
CA ARG A 118 -3.24 16.22 -16.82
C ARG A 118 -3.34 15.77 -15.36
N ILE A 119 -2.96 16.62 -14.42
CA ILE A 119 -3.16 16.36 -12.98
C ILE A 119 -4.65 16.24 -12.67
N HIS A 120 -5.49 17.13 -13.23
CA HIS A 120 -6.91 17.17 -12.88
C HIS A 120 -7.75 16.08 -13.58
N LYS A 121 -7.47 15.76 -14.86
CA LYS A 121 -8.25 14.82 -15.68
C LYS A 121 -8.14 13.35 -15.27
N VAL A 122 -7.15 12.97 -14.46
CA VAL A 122 -7.04 11.61 -13.89
C VAL A 122 -7.86 11.50 -12.59
N SER A 123 -9.04 12.14 -12.55
CA SER A 123 -9.96 12.13 -11.41
C SER A 123 -11.29 11.54 -11.81
#